data_AF-A0AA96WT01-F1
#
_entry.id   AF-A0AA96WT01-F1
#
_cell.length_a   1.000
_cell.length_b   1.000
_cell.length_c   1.000
_cell.angle_alpha   90.00
_cell.angle_beta   90.00
_cell.angle_gamma   90.00
#
_symmetry.space_group_name_H-M   'P 1'
#
loop_
_entity.id
_entity.type
_entity.pdbx_description
1 polymer ?
#
loop_
_entity_poly.entity_id
_entity_poly.type
_entity_poly.pdbx_seq_one_letter_code
_entity_poly.pdbx_strand_id
1 'polypeptide(L)'
;MHSEKFRRQLRQEAQHWRANGDISESQFQKLSDRYQFDQVDHASRFTLVLLGLGLSFIGIGVVTFIVANWNGISHLGRSVLLLGLFFGLNGGGLALWKRSKYQRFGEILLLFGAVALGANLAQYVTGFALFLGWGIGCLAIAYGLRLKGLGILAIALIGIGYWTSWSQIYFSPTGIEMIGLQMPIVSAILFLPLAYWCRSRAIFLLSAIAIHSALLSSLAAIVTKASVLPALLSILPAALLWSYDDSLWSSGKSFQPIARQLAVLFLGGLFFWFSFHWVWNGSLTWYTRIPEWRSLPSVVLFAGIAIGQWLYMLRNVRSMNFNTIGIGFSIGFSTIVNFWHLRIQPLPIFAPILFNVLLIGLALGSVRTSLSNGKRRAFWFGILLLGLQIVSRLLEYDTTVLMKSFVCVVCGVSAIVAGLWFESRLRSKMNSMAIARSDYKSEKPPKSPMSGRI
;
A
#
# COMPACT_ATOMS: atom_id res chain seq x y z
N MET A 1 -2.09 25.84 8.46
CA MET A 1 -2.51 25.69 7.05
C MET A 1 -3.63 24.66 6.95
N HIS A 2 -4.85 25.08 6.61
CA HIS A 2 -5.98 24.16 6.35
C HIS A 2 -5.87 23.56 4.95
N SER A 3 -6.37 22.33 4.74
CA SER A 3 -6.26 21.66 3.43
C SER A 3 -7.07 22.35 2.33
N GLU A 4 -6.58 22.34 1.08
CA GLU A 4 -7.32 22.87 -0.08
C GLU A 4 -8.73 22.24 -0.22
N LYS A 5 -8.87 20.95 0.09
CA LYS A 5 -10.16 20.26 0.06
C LYS A 5 -11.14 20.89 1.07
N PHE A 6 -10.66 21.19 2.27
CA PHE A 6 -11.48 21.87 3.29
C PHE A 6 -11.85 23.28 2.84
N ARG A 7 -10.91 24.05 2.26
CA ARG A 7 -11.20 25.39 1.73
C ARG A 7 -12.23 25.36 0.59
N ARG A 8 -12.16 24.35 -0.30
CA ARG A 8 -13.17 24.12 -1.36
C ARG A 8 -14.55 23.81 -0.80
N GLN A 9 -14.60 22.86 0.14
CA GLN A 9 -15.87 22.49 0.80
C GLN A 9 -16.45 23.69 1.55
N LEU A 10 -15.62 24.40 2.32
CA LEU A 10 -16.05 25.59 3.07
C LEU A 10 -16.54 26.71 2.15
N ARG A 11 -15.92 26.92 0.98
CA ARG A 11 -16.41 27.88 -0.01
C ARG A 11 -17.78 27.49 -0.55
N GLN A 12 -17.97 26.21 -0.90
CA GLN A 12 -19.25 25.69 -1.39
C GLN A 12 -20.34 25.81 -0.32
N GLU A 13 -20.04 25.44 0.93
CA GLU A 13 -20.95 25.56 2.06
C GLU A 13 -21.29 27.03 2.33
N ALA A 14 -20.29 27.93 2.34
CA ALA A 14 -20.48 29.36 2.59
C ALA A 14 -21.30 30.04 1.48
N GLN A 15 -21.14 29.63 0.22
CA GLN A 15 -22.01 30.10 -0.87
C GLN A 15 -23.46 29.64 -0.67
N HIS A 16 -23.66 28.42 -0.19
CA HIS A 16 -24.99 27.88 0.12
C HIS A 16 -25.64 28.61 1.28
N TRP A 17 -24.88 28.90 2.36
CA TRP A 17 -25.34 29.71 3.49
C TRP A 17 -25.70 31.13 3.07
N ARG A 18 -24.93 31.73 2.15
CA ARG A 18 -25.26 33.05 1.60
C ARG A 18 -26.55 33.03 0.78
N ALA A 19 -26.72 32.02 -0.07
CA ALA A 19 -27.92 31.85 -0.90
C ALA A 19 -29.19 31.60 -0.06
N ASN A 20 -29.03 30.92 1.08
CA ASN A 20 -30.13 30.64 2.01
C ASN A 20 -30.41 31.81 2.98
N GLY A 21 -29.58 32.85 3.00
CA GLY A 21 -29.69 33.97 3.95
C GLY A 21 -29.18 33.66 5.36
N ASP A 22 -28.51 32.51 5.57
CA ASP A 22 -27.94 32.10 6.86
C ASP A 22 -26.73 32.95 7.27
N ILE A 23 -26.06 33.60 6.30
CA ILE A 23 -24.95 34.53 6.53
C ILE A 23 -25.12 35.80 5.68
N SER A 24 -24.66 36.93 6.21
CA SER A 24 -24.63 38.20 5.47
C SER A 24 -23.46 38.28 4.49
N GLU A 25 -23.55 39.15 3.47
CA GLU A 25 -22.46 39.39 2.50
C GLU A 25 -21.14 39.77 3.20
N SER A 26 -21.23 40.57 4.27
CA SER A 26 -20.06 40.97 5.08
C SER A 26 -19.42 39.80 5.85
N GLN A 27 -20.22 38.81 6.26
CA GLN A 27 -19.71 37.58 6.89
C GLN A 27 -19.09 36.65 5.85
N PHE A 28 -19.70 36.54 4.66
CA PHE A 28 -19.13 35.81 3.53
C PHE A 28 -17.77 36.38 3.14
N GLN A 29 -17.63 37.71 3.06
CA GLN A 29 -16.37 38.36 2.72
C GLN A 29 -15.29 38.11 3.77
N LYS A 30 -15.62 38.18 5.07
CA LYS A 30 -14.69 37.83 6.16
C LYS A 30 -14.22 36.37 6.09
N LEU A 31 -15.11 35.44 5.72
CA LEU A 31 -14.75 34.03 5.49
C LEU A 31 -13.87 33.88 4.25
N SER A 32 -14.19 34.60 3.16
CA SER A 32 -13.42 34.62 1.92
C SER A 32 -11.99 35.07 2.16
N ASP A 33 -11.79 36.18 2.87
CA ASP A 33 -10.48 36.74 3.16
C ASP A 33 -9.69 35.84 4.11
N ARG A 34 -10.34 35.33 5.18
CA ARG A 34 -9.70 34.48 6.19
C ARG A 34 -9.25 33.13 5.63
N TYR A 35 -10.04 32.54 4.73
CA TYR A 35 -9.78 31.23 4.15
C TYR A 35 -9.25 31.28 2.71
N GLN A 36 -9.08 32.49 2.16
CA GLN A 36 -8.54 32.78 0.83
C GLN A 36 -9.29 32.03 -0.27
N PHE A 37 -10.62 32.19 -0.36
CA PHE A 37 -11.46 31.47 -1.32
C PHE A 37 -11.05 31.69 -2.79
N ASP A 38 -10.47 32.85 -3.11
CA ASP A 38 -10.03 33.23 -4.46
C ASP A 38 -8.80 32.44 -4.91
N GLN A 39 -7.94 32.03 -3.98
CA GLN A 39 -6.73 31.26 -4.29
C GLN A 39 -7.01 29.76 -4.53
N VAL A 40 -8.24 29.31 -4.29
CA VAL A 40 -8.62 27.89 -4.34
C VAL A 40 -8.75 27.35 -5.79
N ASP A 41 -8.82 28.25 -6.77
CA ASP A 41 -9.13 27.94 -8.18
C ASP A 41 -7.96 28.04 -9.16
N HIS A 42 -6.77 28.52 -8.76
CA HIS A 42 -5.71 28.85 -9.73
C HIS A 42 -5.00 27.68 -10.43
N ALA A 43 -5.46 26.45 -10.25
CA ALA A 43 -5.15 25.38 -11.20
C ALA A 43 -6.36 24.45 -11.32
N SER A 44 -7.15 24.65 -12.38
CA SER A 44 -8.20 23.70 -12.73
C SER A 44 -7.56 22.32 -12.99
N ARG A 45 -8.26 21.22 -12.64
CA ARG A 45 -7.80 19.86 -12.96
C ARG A 45 -7.56 19.72 -14.47
N PHE A 46 -8.32 20.48 -15.27
CA PHE A 46 -8.16 20.58 -16.71
C PHE A 46 -6.80 21.16 -17.11
N THR A 47 -6.37 22.29 -16.53
CA THR A 47 -5.04 22.86 -16.77
C THR A 47 -3.93 21.88 -16.40
N LEU A 48 -4.10 21.12 -15.31
CA LEU A 48 -3.15 20.07 -14.93
C LEU A 48 -3.11 18.89 -15.91
N VAL A 49 -4.27 18.46 -16.41
CA VAL A 49 -4.36 17.40 -17.42
C VAL A 49 -3.75 17.87 -18.73
N LEU A 50 -4.06 19.10 -19.19
CA LEU A 50 -3.51 19.68 -20.42
C LEU A 50 -1.99 19.87 -20.32
N LEU A 51 -1.51 20.32 -19.16
CA LEU A 51 -0.08 20.49 -18.89
C LEU A 51 0.63 19.13 -18.83
N GLY A 52 0.03 18.15 -18.17
CA GLY A 52 0.55 16.78 -18.13
C GLY A 52 0.65 16.19 -19.53
N LEU A 53 -0.42 16.28 -20.32
CA LEU A 53 -0.45 15.85 -21.73
C LEU A 53 0.59 16.59 -22.58
N GLY A 54 0.66 17.92 -22.46
CA GLY A 54 1.60 18.74 -23.20
C GLY A 54 3.05 18.36 -22.89
N LEU A 55 3.39 18.19 -21.61
CA LEU A 55 4.73 17.76 -21.22
C LEU A 55 5.01 16.30 -21.61
N SER A 56 4.02 15.41 -21.58
CA SER A 56 4.16 14.05 -22.10
C SER A 56 4.45 14.05 -23.60
N PHE A 57 3.72 14.84 -24.40
CA PHE A 57 3.99 14.95 -25.84
C PHE A 57 5.34 15.58 -26.13
N ILE A 58 5.75 16.62 -25.38
CA ILE A 58 7.09 17.19 -25.49
C ILE A 58 8.14 16.14 -25.15
N GLY A 59 7.95 15.40 -24.05
CA GLY A 59 8.86 14.33 -23.65
C GLY A 59 8.99 13.22 -24.70
N ILE A 60 7.86 12.76 -25.25
CA ILE A 60 7.83 11.79 -26.34
C ILE A 60 8.54 12.36 -27.57
N GLY A 61 8.22 13.59 -27.98
CA GLY A 61 8.85 14.24 -29.14
C GLY A 61 10.36 14.39 -28.99
N VAL A 62 10.84 14.77 -27.81
CA VAL A 62 12.28 14.88 -27.51
C VAL A 62 12.93 13.50 -27.57
N VAL A 63 12.34 12.46 -26.95
CA VAL A 63 12.87 11.09 -27.01
C VAL A 63 12.89 10.57 -28.45
N THR A 64 11.80 10.75 -29.21
CA THR A 64 11.72 10.34 -30.61
C THR A 64 12.75 11.05 -31.48
N PHE A 65 12.93 12.37 -31.31
CA PHE A 65 13.95 13.13 -32.03
C PHE A 65 15.36 12.65 -31.71
N ILE A 66 15.63 12.40 -30.43
CA ILE A 66 16.91 11.85 -29.96
C ILE A 66 17.16 10.47 -30.55
N VAL A 67 16.15 9.58 -30.54
CA VAL A 67 16.25 8.23 -31.12
C VAL A 67 16.47 8.28 -32.63
N ALA A 68 15.76 9.16 -33.35
CA ALA A 68 15.89 9.31 -34.80
C ALA A 68 17.31 9.77 -35.22
N ASN A 69 17.94 10.61 -34.40
CA ASN A 69 19.30 11.12 -34.65
C ASN A 69 20.37 10.32 -33.91
N TRP A 70 20.00 9.26 -33.20
CA TRP A 70 20.87 8.58 -32.23
C TRP A 70 22.18 8.12 -32.89
N ASN A 71 22.07 7.43 -34.03
CA ASN A 71 23.22 6.86 -34.74
C ASN A 71 24.21 7.91 -35.25
N GLY A 72 23.77 9.15 -35.49
CA GLY A 72 24.63 10.24 -35.98
C GLY A 72 25.37 11.02 -34.89
N ILE A 73 24.98 10.87 -33.61
CA ILE A 73 25.58 11.61 -32.49
C ILE A 73 26.68 10.75 -31.87
N SER A 74 27.88 11.34 -31.70
CA SER A 74 29.00 10.68 -31.00
C SER A 74 28.64 10.31 -29.57
N HIS A 75 29.29 9.28 -29.01
CA HIS A 75 29.02 8.83 -27.63
C HIS A 75 29.15 9.99 -26.62
N LEU A 76 30.20 10.81 -26.73
CA LEU A 76 30.39 11.98 -25.87
C LEU A 76 29.28 13.03 -26.07
N GLY A 77 28.87 13.28 -27.32
CA GLY A 77 27.77 14.20 -27.63
C GLY A 77 26.45 13.78 -27.00
N ARG A 78 26.13 12.48 -27.02
CA ARG A 78 24.93 11.94 -26.36
C ARG A 78 24.97 12.17 -24.85
N SER A 79 26.11 11.89 -24.20
CA SER A 79 26.28 12.12 -22.77
C SER A 79 26.14 13.59 -22.38
N VAL A 80 26.76 14.51 -23.13
CA VAL A 80 26.65 15.96 -22.85
C VAL A 80 25.21 16.44 -23.03
N LEU A 81 24.52 16.01 -24.09
CA LEU A 81 23.13 16.37 -24.33
C LEU A 81 22.20 15.86 -23.22
N LEU A 82 22.31 14.59 -22.85
CA LEU A 82 21.47 13.97 -21.84
C LEU A 82 21.75 14.52 -20.43
N LEU A 83 23.03 14.81 -20.10
CA LEU A 83 23.38 15.47 -18.85
C LEU A 83 22.89 16.91 -18.82
N GLY A 84 23.03 17.65 -19.93
CA GLY A 84 22.50 19.01 -20.06
C GLY A 84 20.99 19.04 -19.86
N LEU A 85 20.25 18.10 -20.46
CA LEU A 85 18.81 17.94 -20.24
C LEU A 85 18.49 17.61 -18.77
N PHE A 86 19.23 16.70 -18.16
CA PHE A 86 19.06 16.34 -16.75
C PHE A 86 19.26 17.54 -15.82
N PHE A 87 20.37 18.27 -15.94
CA PHE A 87 20.67 19.44 -15.11
C PHE A 87 19.70 20.59 -15.39
N GLY A 88 19.32 20.81 -16.65
CA GLY A 88 18.34 21.84 -17.03
C GLY A 88 16.96 21.60 -16.42
N LEU A 89 16.44 20.37 -16.54
CA LEU A 89 15.14 19.99 -15.97
C LEU A 89 15.14 20.05 -14.45
N ASN A 90 16.18 19.53 -13.79
CA ASN A 90 16.25 19.54 -12.33
C ASN A 90 16.52 20.95 -11.77
N GLY A 91 17.41 21.73 -12.40
CA GLY A 91 17.72 23.09 -12.00
C GLY A 91 16.51 24.02 -12.18
N GLY A 92 15.88 23.99 -13.35
CA GLY A 92 14.64 24.72 -13.63
C GLY A 92 13.51 24.27 -12.70
N GLY A 93 13.36 22.95 -12.53
CA GLY A 93 12.36 22.36 -11.65
C GLY A 93 12.51 22.81 -10.20
N LEU A 94 13.74 22.83 -9.67
CA LEU A 94 14.03 23.32 -8.32
C LEU A 94 13.76 24.83 -8.18
N ALA A 95 14.15 25.64 -9.17
CA ALA A 95 13.91 27.07 -9.16
C ALA A 95 12.41 27.42 -9.17
N LEU A 96 11.63 26.69 -9.97
CA LEU A 96 10.17 26.83 -10.04
C LEU A 96 9.49 26.26 -8.80
N TRP A 97 9.99 25.16 -8.25
CA TRP A 97 9.46 24.53 -7.05
C TRP A 97 9.54 25.45 -5.82
N LYS A 98 10.62 26.21 -5.69
CA LYS A 98 10.79 27.22 -4.63
C LYS A 98 9.78 28.37 -4.71
N ARG A 99 9.16 28.61 -5.88
CA ARG A 99 8.16 29.67 -6.08
C ARG A 99 6.77 29.10 -5.85
N SER A 100 6.07 29.56 -4.80
CA SER A 100 4.74 29.05 -4.42
C SER A 100 3.73 29.00 -5.59
N LYS A 101 3.74 30.00 -6.48
CA LYS A 101 2.87 30.07 -7.66
C LYS A 101 3.10 28.92 -8.67
N TYR A 102 4.34 28.45 -8.80
CA TYR A 102 4.74 27.45 -9.81
C TYR A 102 5.22 26.14 -9.18
N GLN A 103 4.94 25.94 -7.89
CA GLN A 103 5.47 24.81 -7.13
C GLN A 103 5.17 23.47 -7.80
N ARG A 104 3.91 23.27 -8.22
CA ARG A 104 3.45 22.04 -8.91
C ARG A 104 4.15 21.84 -10.27
N PHE A 105 4.41 22.91 -10.99
CA PHE A 105 5.14 22.83 -12.26
C PHE A 105 6.60 22.41 -12.03
N GLY A 106 7.23 22.96 -10.98
CA GLY A 106 8.55 22.52 -10.54
C GLY A 106 8.60 21.04 -10.18
N GLU A 107 7.58 20.51 -9.48
CA GLU A 107 7.48 19.07 -9.17
C GLU A 107 7.43 18.20 -10.44
N ILE A 108 6.66 18.62 -11.45
CA ILE A 108 6.57 17.89 -12.72
C ILE A 108 7.92 17.93 -13.45
N LEU A 109 8.58 19.09 -13.52
CA LEU A 109 9.89 19.21 -14.16
C LEU A 109 10.96 18.36 -13.47
N LEU A 110 10.92 18.27 -12.14
CA LEU A 110 11.79 17.38 -11.37
C LEU A 110 11.50 15.90 -11.66
N LEU A 111 10.23 15.52 -11.88
CA LEU A 111 9.88 14.16 -12.32
C LEU A 111 10.41 13.87 -13.73
N PHE A 112 10.31 14.81 -14.67
CA PHE A 112 10.93 14.66 -15.99
C PHE A 112 12.46 14.58 -15.90
N GLY A 113 13.08 15.40 -15.05
CA GLY A 113 14.50 15.33 -14.75
C GLY A 113 14.89 13.96 -14.19
N ALA A 114 14.08 13.37 -13.33
CA ALA A 114 14.28 12.01 -12.85
C ALA A 114 14.19 10.96 -13.97
N VAL A 115 13.30 11.13 -14.97
CA VAL A 115 13.27 10.25 -16.14
C VAL A 115 14.53 10.41 -17.00
N ALA A 116 15.01 11.64 -17.19
CA ALA A 116 16.25 11.90 -17.92
C ALA A 116 17.48 11.26 -17.25
N LEU A 117 17.49 11.13 -15.92
CA LEU A 117 18.53 10.38 -15.20
C LEU A 117 18.62 8.92 -15.65
N GLY A 118 17.47 8.26 -15.82
CA GLY A 118 17.41 6.87 -16.30
C GLY A 118 18.01 6.73 -17.70
N ALA A 119 17.68 7.65 -18.60
CA ALA A 119 18.25 7.68 -19.95
C ALA A 119 19.77 7.87 -19.95
N ASN A 120 20.31 8.70 -19.04
CA ASN A 120 21.75 8.86 -18.87
C ASN A 120 22.42 7.56 -18.41
N LEU A 121 21.88 6.91 -17.37
CA LEU A 121 22.44 5.70 -16.79
C LEU A 121 22.37 4.51 -17.76
N ALA A 122 21.31 4.42 -18.56
CA ALA A 122 21.09 3.32 -19.51
C ALA A 122 22.16 3.21 -20.60
N GLN A 123 22.97 4.25 -20.81
CA GLN A 123 24.11 4.21 -21.72
C GLN A 123 25.27 3.36 -21.20
N TYR A 124 25.40 3.25 -19.87
CA TYR A 124 26.56 2.65 -19.21
C TYR A 124 26.23 1.36 -18.48
N VAL A 125 24.98 1.23 -18.02
CA VAL A 125 24.56 0.18 -17.10
C VAL A 125 23.19 -0.35 -17.51
N THR A 126 22.97 -1.65 -17.34
CA THR A 126 21.71 -2.33 -17.67
C THR A 126 21.22 -3.18 -16.50
N GLY A 127 20.08 -3.84 -16.66
CA GLY A 127 19.53 -4.79 -15.68
C GLY A 127 19.29 -4.17 -14.30
N PHE A 128 19.56 -4.94 -13.25
CA PHE A 128 19.34 -4.54 -11.87
C PHE A 128 20.08 -3.25 -11.50
N ALA A 129 21.34 -3.12 -11.93
CA ALA A 129 22.18 -1.98 -11.61
C ALA A 129 21.63 -0.65 -12.15
N LEU A 130 21.05 -0.67 -13.35
CA LEU A 130 20.39 0.50 -13.96
C LEU A 130 19.23 0.99 -13.09
N PHE A 131 18.29 0.10 -12.79
CA PHE A 131 17.09 0.44 -12.02
C PHE A 131 17.41 0.80 -10.56
N LEU A 132 18.42 0.15 -9.97
CA LEU A 132 18.89 0.47 -8.62
C LEU A 132 19.51 1.89 -8.59
N GLY A 133 20.46 2.18 -9.49
CA GLY A 133 21.10 3.50 -9.57
C GLY A 133 20.09 4.61 -9.88
N TRP A 134 19.18 4.36 -10.83
CA TRP A 134 18.12 5.29 -11.19
C TRP A 134 17.17 5.55 -10.02
N GLY A 135 16.73 4.50 -9.35
CA GLY A 135 15.88 4.59 -8.17
C GLY A 135 16.56 5.32 -7.01
N ILE A 136 17.84 5.06 -6.74
CA ILE A 136 18.63 5.76 -5.71
C ILE A 136 18.73 7.25 -6.02
N GLY A 137 18.96 7.63 -7.29
CA GLY A 137 18.97 9.04 -7.69
C GLY A 137 17.62 9.74 -7.45
N CYS A 138 16.51 9.07 -7.80
CA CYS A 138 15.16 9.57 -7.50
C CYS A 138 14.92 9.71 -6.00
N LEU A 139 15.39 8.73 -5.22
CA LEU A 139 15.25 8.67 -3.78
C LEU A 139 16.03 9.81 -3.09
N ALA A 140 17.23 10.13 -3.56
CA ALA A 140 18.03 11.25 -3.04
C ALA A 140 17.27 12.58 -3.17
N ILE A 141 16.68 12.84 -4.34
CA ILE A 141 15.87 14.05 -4.57
C ILE A 141 14.60 14.01 -3.70
N ALA A 142 13.97 12.84 -3.56
CA ALA A 142 12.78 12.68 -2.72
C ALA A 142 13.05 12.97 -1.24
N TYR A 143 14.20 12.52 -0.70
CA TYR A 143 14.62 12.84 0.67
C TYR A 143 14.92 14.33 0.86
N GLY A 144 15.63 14.93 -0.10
CA GLY A 144 16.00 16.35 -0.04
C GLY A 144 14.80 17.30 -0.11
N LEU A 145 13.85 17.03 -1.02
CA LEU A 145 12.73 17.93 -1.30
C LEU A 145 11.39 17.49 -0.68
N ARG A 146 11.36 16.32 -0.01
CA ARG A 146 10.15 15.69 0.55
C ARG A 146 9.04 15.47 -0.49
N LEU A 147 9.42 15.19 -1.73
CA LEU A 147 8.51 15.01 -2.85
C LEU A 147 7.98 13.59 -2.93
N LYS A 148 6.66 13.45 -2.75
CA LYS A 148 6.01 12.14 -2.70
C LYS A 148 6.05 11.40 -4.05
N GLY A 149 5.89 12.14 -5.16
CA GLY A 149 5.92 11.56 -6.50
C GLY A 149 7.25 10.88 -6.81
N LEU A 150 8.36 11.55 -6.50
CA LEU A 150 9.71 10.98 -6.68
C LEU A 150 9.97 9.80 -5.75
N GLY A 151 9.47 9.84 -4.51
CA GLY A 151 9.57 8.68 -3.61
C GLY A 151 8.81 7.45 -4.12
N ILE A 152 7.62 7.65 -4.69
CA ILE A 152 6.84 6.58 -5.32
C ILE A 152 7.57 6.03 -6.56
N LEU A 153 8.09 6.92 -7.41
CA LEU A 153 8.86 6.54 -8.59
C LEU A 153 10.12 5.74 -8.21
N ALA A 154 10.86 6.16 -7.19
CA ALA A 154 12.04 5.46 -6.70
C ALA A 154 11.73 4.02 -6.24
N ILE A 155 10.67 3.84 -5.44
CA ILE A 155 10.24 2.51 -5.00
C ILE A 155 9.82 1.65 -6.19
N ALA A 156 9.07 2.21 -7.14
CA ALA A 156 8.64 1.50 -8.34
C ALA A 156 9.82 1.04 -9.19
N LEU A 157 10.80 1.91 -9.44
CA LEU A 157 11.99 1.59 -10.23
C LEU A 157 12.83 0.49 -9.59
N ILE A 158 13.15 0.62 -8.28
CA ILE A 158 13.92 -0.39 -7.57
C ILE A 158 13.16 -1.73 -7.52
N GLY A 159 11.84 -1.67 -7.30
CA GLY A 159 10.97 -2.85 -7.32
C GLY A 159 10.97 -3.54 -8.68
N ILE A 160 10.82 -2.78 -9.78
CA ILE A 160 10.88 -3.31 -11.15
C ILE A 160 12.24 -3.98 -11.38
N GLY A 161 13.35 -3.27 -11.10
CA GLY A 161 14.69 -3.80 -11.27
C GLY A 161 14.92 -5.11 -10.51
N TYR A 162 14.45 -5.17 -9.27
CA TYR A 162 14.54 -6.37 -8.44
C TYR A 162 13.78 -7.56 -9.05
N TRP A 163 12.53 -7.35 -9.46
CA TRP A 163 11.70 -8.41 -10.01
C TRP A 163 12.13 -8.86 -11.41
N THR A 164 12.59 -7.93 -12.26
CA THR A 164 13.11 -8.28 -13.59
C THR A 164 14.43 -9.06 -13.52
N SER A 165 15.25 -8.80 -12.51
CA SER A 165 16.52 -9.50 -12.29
C SER A 165 16.43 -10.60 -11.23
N TRP A 166 15.23 -11.02 -10.82
CA TRP A 166 15.04 -12.01 -9.77
C TRP A 166 15.81 -13.30 -10.02
N SER A 167 15.78 -13.82 -11.25
CA SER A 167 16.52 -15.02 -11.62
C SER A 167 18.04 -14.84 -11.47
N GLN A 168 18.58 -13.72 -11.97
CA GLN A 168 20.01 -13.41 -11.86
C GLN A 168 20.43 -13.29 -10.39
N ILE A 169 19.64 -12.59 -9.57
CA ILE A 169 19.91 -12.38 -8.14
C ILE A 169 20.00 -13.71 -7.38
N TYR A 170 19.09 -14.65 -7.65
CA TYR A 170 19.01 -15.89 -6.85
C TYR A 170 19.71 -17.11 -7.47
N PHE A 171 20.02 -17.09 -8.77
CA PHE A 171 20.69 -18.22 -9.43
C PHE A 171 22.14 -17.92 -9.82
N SER A 172 22.51 -16.65 -10.02
CA SER A 172 23.88 -16.29 -10.44
C SER A 172 24.24 -14.87 -9.97
N PRO A 173 24.18 -14.58 -8.65
CA PRO A 173 24.50 -13.25 -8.15
C PRO A 173 25.99 -12.93 -8.36
N THR A 174 26.27 -11.91 -9.16
CA THR A 174 27.59 -11.29 -9.32
C THR A 174 27.52 -9.85 -8.82
N GLY A 175 28.65 -9.24 -8.45
CA GLY A 175 28.75 -7.81 -8.12
C GLY A 175 27.54 -7.18 -7.37
N ILE A 176 26.74 -6.39 -8.09
CA ILE A 176 25.66 -5.57 -7.52
C ILE A 176 24.41 -6.39 -7.15
N GLU A 177 24.19 -7.53 -7.80
CA GLU A 177 23.07 -8.45 -7.55
C GLU A 177 23.14 -9.04 -6.14
N MET A 178 24.32 -9.03 -5.51
CA MET A 178 24.47 -9.38 -4.09
C MET A 178 23.66 -8.46 -3.16
N ILE A 179 23.48 -7.19 -3.52
CA ILE A 179 22.58 -6.27 -2.80
C ILE A 179 21.13 -6.75 -2.94
N GLY A 180 20.78 -7.32 -4.09
CA GLY A 180 19.50 -7.97 -4.37
C GLY A 180 19.11 -9.03 -3.34
N LEU A 181 20.06 -9.83 -2.87
CA LEU A 181 19.83 -10.87 -1.85
C LEU A 181 19.40 -10.30 -0.49
N GLN A 182 19.83 -9.06 -0.17
CA GLN A 182 19.48 -8.33 1.05
C GLN A 182 18.36 -7.30 0.84
N MET A 183 17.60 -7.40 -0.25
CA MET A 183 16.55 -6.42 -0.57
C MET A 183 15.50 -6.17 0.51
N PRO A 184 15.12 -7.12 1.38
CA PRO A 184 14.23 -6.81 2.49
C PRO A 184 14.82 -5.73 3.42
N ILE A 185 16.12 -5.84 3.73
CA ILE A 185 16.84 -4.89 4.59
C ILE A 185 17.00 -3.56 3.86
N VAL A 186 17.48 -3.61 2.62
CA VAL A 186 17.71 -2.41 1.79
C VAL A 186 16.41 -1.62 1.63
N SER A 187 15.30 -2.29 1.30
CA SER A 187 13.98 -1.66 1.18
C SER A 187 13.49 -1.06 2.49
N ALA A 188 13.73 -1.72 3.62
CA ALA A 188 13.36 -1.19 4.92
C ALA A 188 14.15 0.07 5.28
N ILE A 189 15.48 0.06 5.06
CA ILE A 189 16.35 1.21 5.35
C ILE A 189 16.04 2.38 4.41
N LEU A 190 15.81 2.13 3.12
CA LEU A 190 15.62 3.20 2.16
C LEU A 190 14.19 3.78 2.20
N PHE A 191 13.16 2.94 2.31
CA PHE A 191 11.79 3.36 2.05
C PHE A 191 10.96 3.61 3.30
N LEU A 192 11.28 2.95 4.42
CA LEU A 192 10.52 3.13 5.66
C LEU A 192 10.76 4.54 6.24
N PRO A 193 12.01 5.05 6.39
CA PRO A 193 12.23 6.41 6.88
C PRO A 193 11.66 7.47 5.93
N LEU A 194 11.70 7.23 4.61
CA LEU A 194 11.10 8.11 3.61
C LEU A 194 9.59 8.26 3.82
N ALA A 195 8.90 7.17 4.17
CA ALA A 195 7.47 7.20 4.44
C ALA A 195 7.13 8.12 5.63
N TYR A 196 7.95 8.08 6.69
CA TYR A 196 7.84 8.96 7.85
C TYR A 196 8.21 10.40 7.52
N TRP A 197 9.31 10.60 6.80
CA TRP A 197 9.82 11.91 6.39
C TRP A 197 8.81 12.67 5.53
N CYS A 198 8.23 11.99 4.54
CA CYS A 198 7.22 12.54 3.65
C CYS A 198 5.79 12.48 4.22
N ARG A 199 5.60 11.86 5.41
CA ARG A 199 4.32 11.59 6.07
C ARG A 199 3.26 11.02 5.10
N SER A 200 3.67 10.05 4.28
CA SER A 200 2.90 9.57 3.13
C SER A 200 2.44 8.12 3.30
N ARG A 201 1.12 7.92 3.32
CA ARG A 201 0.49 6.58 3.38
C ARG A 201 0.78 5.75 2.13
N ALA A 202 0.89 6.39 0.96
CA ALA A 202 1.18 5.71 -0.29
C ALA A 202 2.62 5.18 -0.32
N ILE A 203 3.58 5.97 0.15
CA ILE A 203 4.98 5.53 0.29
C ILE A 203 5.03 4.37 1.27
N PHE A 204 4.44 4.50 2.47
CA PHE A 204 4.40 3.40 3.43
C PHE A 204 3.82 2.10 2.86
N LEU A 205 2.69 2.19 2.15
CA LEU A 205 2.05 1.05 1.50
C LEU A 205 2.99 0.36 0.51
N LEU A 206 3.65 1.13 -0.37
CA LEU A 206 4.59 0.60 -1.35
C LEU A 206 5.86 0.07 -0.70
N SER A 207 6.39 0.73 0.33
CA SER A 207 7.51 0.25 1.13
C SER A 207 7.20 -1.10 1.76
N ALA A 208 6.02 -1.22 2.37
CA ALA A 208 5.58 -2.48 2.97
C ALA A 208 5.46 -3.57 1.90
N ILE A 209 4.88 -3.30 0.74
CA ILE A 209 4.81 -4.27 -0.36
C ILE A 209 6.23 -4.69 -0.78
N ALA A 210 7.14 -3.76 -1.03
CA ALA A 210 8.51 -4.05 -1.47
C ALA A 210 9.29 -4.90 -0.45
N ILE A 211 9.24 -4.55 0.84
CA ILE A 211 9.92 -5.29 1.91
C ILE A 211 9.40 -6.72 1.98
N HIS A 212 8.08 -6.89 2.03
CA HIS A 212 7.46 -8.21 2.22
C HIS A 212 7.58 -9.07 0.96
N SER A 213 7.48 -8.46 -0.23
CA SER A 213 7.66 -9.17 -1.49
C SER A 213 9.10 -9.68 -1.66
N ALA A 214 10.09 -8.85 -1.30
CA ALA A 214 11.49 -9.29 -1.28
C ALA A 214 11.74 -10.35 -0.19
N LEU A 215 11.10 -10.22 0.98
CA LEU A 215 11.24 -11.17 2.08
C LEU A 215 10.73 -12.56 1.70
N LEU A 216 9.62 -12.63 0.99
CA LEU A 216 9.09 -13.89 0.43
C LEU A 216 10.09 -14.56 -0.52
N SER A 217 10.73 -13.78 -1.40
CA SER A 217 11.77 -14.29 -2.30
C SER A 217 13.00 -14.78 -1.54
N SER A 218 13.49 -14.01 -0.56
CA SER A 218 14.63 -14.42 0.27
C SER A 218 14.33 -15.66 1.11
N LEU A 219 13.09 -15.79 1.62
CA LEU A 219 12.66 -17.02 2.27
C LEU A 219 12.65 -18.18 1.28
N ALA A 220 12.02 -18.02 0.11
CA ALA A 220 11.90 -19.06 -0.91
C ALA A 220 13.26 -19.57 -1.39
N ALA A 221 14.28 -18.70 -1.42
CA ALA A 221 15.63 -19.06 -1.81
C ALA A 221 16.38 -19.96 -0.82
N ILE A 222 15.96 -20.00 0.44
CA ILE A 222 16.62 -20.78 1.52
C ILE A 222 15.75 -22.00 1.92
N VAL A 223 14.54 -22.11 1.36
CA VAL A 223 13.64 -23.20 1.70
C VAL A 223 14.05 -24.48 0.98
N THR A 224 14.12 -25.58 1.72
CA THR A 224 14.43 -26.91 1.21
C THR A 224 13.32 -27.87 1.63
N LYS A 225 13.19 -29.01 0.92
CA LYS A 225 12.18 -30.04 1.24
C LYS A 225 12.24 -30.51 2.69
N ALA A 226 13.46 -30.47 3.25
CA ALA A 226 13.78 -30.95 4.58
C ALA A 226 13.94 -29.81 5.61
N SER A 227 13.47 -28.58 5.37
CA SER A 227 13.50 -27.52 6.39
C SER A 227 12.12 -27.18 6.93
N VAL A 228 12.09 -26.58 8.14
CA VAL A 228 10.88 -26.02 8.78
C VAL A 228 10.58 -24.61 8.26
N LEU A 229 11.51 -24.01 7.51
CA LEU A 229 11.39 -22.71 6.85
C LEU A 229 10.17 -22.54 5.90
N PRO A 230 9.57 -23.57 5.26
CA PRO A 230 8.35 -23.41 4.48
C PRO A 230 7.15 -22.95 5.32
N ALA A 231 7.12 -23.28 6.61
CA ALA A 231 6.13 -22.72 7.52
C ALA A 231 6.39 -21.21 7.74
N LEU A 232 7.64 -20.80 7.86
CA LEU A 232 8.01 -19.38 8.00
C LEU A 232 7.65 -18.54 6.76
N LEU A 233 7.72 -19.11 5.55
CA LEU A 233 7.23 -18.49 4.30
C LEU A 233 5.79 -18.03 4.40
N SER A 234 4.95 -18.82 5.06
CA SER A 234 3.52 -18.55 5.15
C SER A 234 3.12 -17.54 6.22
N ILE A 235 4.03 -17.22 7.15
CA ILE A 235 3.66 -16.60 8.43
C ILE A 235 4.43 -15.32 8.70
N LEU A 236 5.71 -15.28 8.35
CA LEU A 236 6.57 -14.17 8.73
C LEU A 236 6.05 -12.82 8.18
N PRO A 237 5.59 -12.71 6.92
CA PRO A 237 5.03 -11.45 6.43
C PRO A 237 3.76 -11.02 7.17
N ALA A 238 2.85 -11.96 7.45
CA ALA A 238 1.62 -11.68 8.19
C ALA A 238 1.92 -11.22 9.61
N ALA A 239 2.85 -11.91 10.28
CA ALA A 239 3.27 -11.63 11.64
C ALA A 239 3.84 -10.21 11.73
N LEU A 240 4.80 -9.85 10.87
CA LEU A 240 5.42 -8.52 10.82
C LEU A 240 4.40 -7.40 10.55
N LEU A 241 3.54 -7.58 9.55
CA LEU A 241 2.54 -6.58 9.18
C LEU A 241 1.50 -6.37 10.29
N TRP A 242 1.09 -7.43 10.99
CA TRP A 242 0.09 -7.32 12.04
C TRP A 242 0.64 -6.72 13.33
N SER A 243 1.85 -7.13 13.73
CA SER A 243 2.52 -6.67 14.94
C SER A 243 3.19 -5.31 14.78
N TYR A 244 3.22 -4.77 13.56
CA TYR A 244 3.74 -3.43 13.31
C TYR A 244 3.07 -2.39 14.20
N ASP A 245 3.89 -1.72 15.02
CA ASP A 245 3.47 -0.60 15.83
C ASP A 245 4.51 0.52 15.71
N ASP A 246 4.01 1.70 15.31
CA ASP A 246 4.81 2.89 15.12
C ASP A 246 4.69 3.90 16.27
N SER A 247 3.98 3.51 17.34
CA SER A 247 3.84 4.29 18.57
C SER A 247 5.17 4.65 19.24
N LEU A 248 6.18 3.78 19.11
CA LEU A 248 7.51 3.96 19.72
C LEU A 248 8.33 5.08 19.09
N TRP A 249 8.12 5.41 17.81
CA TRP A 249 8.95 6.37 17.08
C TRP A 249 8.16 7.47 16.35
N SER A 250 6.82 7.42 16.37
CA SER A 250 5.98 8.42 15.72
C SER A 250 4.89 8.95 16.66
N SER A 251 5.00 10.23 17.00
CA SER A 251 3.96 11.02 17.66
C SER A 251 2.85 11.51 16.69
N GLY A 252 2.81 10.99 15.45
CA GLY A 252 1.98 11.49 14.36
C GLY A 252 0.90 10.51 13.84
N LYS A 253 0.67 10.51 12.51
CA LYS A 253 -0.29 9.60 11.85
C LYS A 253 0.24 8.17 11.91
N SER A 254 -0.43 7.32 12.68
CA SER A 254 -0.10 5.89 12.71
C SER A 254 -0.32 5.22 11.35
N PHE A 255 0.71 4.51 10.88
CA PHE A 255 0.70 3.62 9.71
C PHE A 255 0.26 2.20 10.04
N GLN A 256 0.15 1.84 11.33
CA GLN A 256 -0.35 0.55 11.80
C GLN A 256 -1.66 0.10 11.14
N PRO A 257 -2.69 0.95 10.90
CA PRO A 257 -3.90 0.49 10.23
C PRO A 257 -3.66 -0.02 8.80
N ILE A 258 -2.66 0.53 8.09
CA ILE A 258 -2.30 0.11 6.74
C ILE A 258 -1.57 -1.24 6.80
N ALA A 259 -0.62 -1.37 7.72
CA ALA A 259 0.10 -2.62 7.94
C ALA A 259 -0.85 -3.78 8.28
N ARG A 260 -1.78 -3.57 9.23
CA ARG A 260 -2.80 -4.58 9.57
C ARG A 260 -3.75 -4.92 8.42
N GLN A 261 -4.10 -3.96 7.57
CA GLN A 261 -4.89 -4.22 6.36
C GLN A 261 -4.12 -5.11 5.37
N LEU A 262 -2.82 -4.84 5.17
CA LEU A 262 -1.96 -5.67 4.35
C LEU A 262 -1.79 -7.08 4.94
N ALA A 263 -1.68 -7.21 6.26
CA ALA A 263 -1.60 -8.52 6.92
C ALA A 263 -2.84 -9.37 6.62
N VAL A 264 -4.03 -8.79 6.75
CA VAL A 264 -5.31 -9.47 6.47
C VAL A 264 -5.43 -9.81 4.98
N LEU A 265 -5.02 -8.91 4.09
CA LEU A 265 -4.99 -9.17 2.65
C LEU A 265 -4.05 -10.33 2.31
N PHE A 266 -2.85 -10.33 2.88
CA PHE A 266 -1.86 -11.39 2.70
C PHE A 266 -2.37 -12.74 3.22
N LEU A 267 -2.91 -12.78 4.45
CA LEU A 267 -3.50 -14.00 5.02
C LEU A 267 -4.70 -14.50 4.21
N GLY A 268 -5.55 -13.59 3.70
CA GLY A 268 -6.68 -13.97 2.84
C GLY A 268 -6.21 -14.64 1.55
N GLY A 269 -5.23 -14.05 0.86
CA GLY A 269 -4.64 -14.65 -0.34
C GLY A 269 -3.93 -15.97 -0.05
N LEU A 270 -3.25 -16.06 1.09
CA LEU A 270 -2.54 -17.26 1.52
C LEU A 270 -3.47 -18.41 1.90
N PHE A 271 -4.51 -18.16 2.68
CA PHE A 271 -5.51 -19.17 3.02
C PHE A 271 -6.29 -19.60 1.79
N PHE A 272 -6.56 -18.68 0.87
CA PHE A 272 -7.13 -19.03 -0.42
C PHE A 272 -6.21 -19.96 -1.22
N TRP A 273 -4.92 -19.65 -1.34
CA TRP A 273 -3.95 -20.52 -2.01
C TRP A 273 -3.88 -21.91 -1.36
N PHE A 274 -3.73 -21.97 -0.04
CA PHE A 274 -3.68 -23.23 0.71
C PHE A 274 -5.00 -23.97 0.79
N SER A 275 -6.10 -23.36 0.36
CA SER A 275 -7.39 -24.03 0.31
C SER A 275 -7.48 -25.06 -0.83
N PHE A 276 -6.61 -25.00 -1.83
CA PHE A 276 -6.66 -25.90 -2.99
C PHE A 276 -5.98 -27.25 -2.73
N HIS A 277 -6.57 -28.34 -3.20
CA HIS A 277 -6.07 -29.70 -2.96
C HIS A 277 -4.72 -29.96 -3.63
N TRP A 278 -4.52 -29.45 -4.84
CA TRP A 278 -3.30 -29.65 -5.62
C TRP A 278 -2.05 -29.07 -4.95
N VAL A 279 -2.19 -28.04 -4.10
CA VAL A 279 -1.07 -27.44 -3.37
C VAL A 279 -0.45 -28.43 -2.39
N TRP A 280 -1.25 -29.36 -1.86
CA TRP A 280 -0.80 -30.34 -0.86
C TRP A 280 -0.43 -31.70 -1.46
N ASN A 281 -0.88 -31.98 -2.69
CA ASN A 281 -0.53 -33.20 -3.42
C ASN A 281 0.68 -33.04 -4.34
N GLY A 282 0.98 -31.81 -4.77
CA GLY A 282 2.11 -31.56 -5.64
C GLY A 282 3.42 -31.94 -4.98
N SER A 283 4.28 -32.67 -5.70
CA SER A 283 5.72 -32.64 -5.43
C SER A 283 6.18 -31.21 -5.72
N LEU A 284 6.13 -30.34 -4.71
CA LEU A 284 6.52 -28.95 -4.79
C LEU A 284 8.01 -28.89 -5.22
N THR A 285 8.24 -28.80 -6.53
CA THR A 285 9.57 -28.88 -7.18
C THR A 285 10.50 -27.74 -6.79
N TRP A 286 9.99 -26.69 -6.14
CA TRP A 286 10.79 -25.60 -5.59
C TRP A 286 11.65 -26.02 -4.38
N TYR A 287 11.35 -27.16 -3.77
CA TYR A 287 12.07 -27.67 -2.59
C TYR A 287 13.41 -28.37 -2.87
N THR A 288 13.74 -28.65 -4.13
CA THR A 288 14.97 -29.35 -4.52
C THR A 288 16.13 -28.41 -4.86
N ARG A 289 16.02 -27.12 -4.53
CA ARG A 289 17.06 -26.12 -4.79
C ARG A 289 18.19 -26.20 -3.76
N ILE A 290 19.40 -25.88 -4.21
CA ILE A 290 20.51 -25.57 -3.31
C ILE A 290 20.14 -24.27 -2.58
N PRO A 291 20.05 -24.26 -1.25
CA PRO A 291 19.66 -23.07 -0.50
C PRO A 291 20.70 -21.96 -0.66
N GLU A 292 20.22 -20.75 -0.96
CA GLU A 292 21.06 -19.55 -1.08
C GLU A 292 21.27 -18.93 0.30
N TRP A 293 22.19 -19.52 1.08
CA TRP A 293 22.50 -19.14 2.46
C TRP A 293 22.78 -17.65 2.65
N ARG A 294 23.27 -16.97 1.61
CA ARG A 294 23.52 -15.52 1.65
C ARG A 294 22.25 -14.71 1.92
N SER A 295 21.05 -15.24 1.65
CA SER A 295 19.78 -14.57 1.96
C SER A 295 19.38 -14.64 3.44
N LEU A 296 20.03 -15.49 4.25
CA LEU A 296 19.68 -15.71 5.66
C LEU A 296 19.70 -14.47 6.56
N PRO A 297 20.66 -13.54 6.45
CA PRO A 297 20.73 -12.40 7.36
C PRO A 297 19.43 -11.58 7.36
N SER A 298 18.86 -11.34 6.18
CA SER A 298 17.56 -10.67 6.05
C SER A 298 16.44 -11.44 6.76
N VAL A 299 16.36 -12.75 6.53
CA VAL A 299 15.33 -13.60 7.12
C VAL A 299 15.44 -13.64 8.64
N VAL A 300 16.64 -13.83 9.18
CA VAL A 300 16.90 -13.87 10.63
C VAL A 300 16.57 -12.54 11.29
N LEU A 301 16.97 -11.42 10.68
CA LEU A 301 16.67 -10.08 11.19
C LEU A 301 15.15 -9.85 11.28
N PHE A 302 14.42 -10.11 10.19
CA PHE A 302 12.98 -9.90 10.16
C PHE A 302 12.22 -10.90 11.05
N ALA A 303 12.69 -12.15 11.16
CA ALA A 303 12.16 -13.11 12.13
C ALA A 303 12.36 -12.63 13.58
N GLY A 304 13.55 -12.14 13.93
CA GLY A 304 13.84 -11.59 15.25
C GLY A 304 12.96 -10.38 15.57
N ILE A 305 12.76 -9.47 14.61
CA ILE A 305 11.85 -8.32 14.76
C ILE A 305 10.41 -8.79 15.00
N ALA A 306 9.92 -9.76 14.21
CA ALA A 306 8.58 -10.30 14.37
C ALA A 306 8.40 -10.92 15.77
N ILE A 307 9.33 -11.76 16.21
CA ILE A 307 9.31 -12.39 17.53
C ILE A 307 9.30 -11.30 18.62
N GLY A 308 10.19 -10.31 18.53
CA GLY A 308 10.26 -9.22 19.50
C GLY A 308 8.96 -8.41 19.61
N GLN A 309 8.34 -8.08 18.47
CA GLN A 309 7.07 -7.34 18.44
C GLN A 309 5.92 -8.17 19.02
N TRP A 310 5.83 -9.46 18.69
CA TRP A 310 4.80 -10.34 19.25
C TRP A 310 5.00 -10.57 20.75
N LEU A 311 6.23 -10.74 21.23
CA LEU A 311 6.56 -10.82 22.67
C LEU A 311 6.17 -9.53 23.40
N TYR A 312 6.40 -8.37 22.79
CA TYR A 312 5.97 -7.09 23.35
C TYR A 312 4.44 -7.00 23.46
N MET A 313 3.70 -7.43 22.43
CA MET A 313 2.25 -7.48 22.49
C MET A 313 1.74 -8.45 23.56
N LEU A 314 2.38 -9.63 23.68
CA LEU A 314 2.06 -10.64 24.70
C LEU A 314 2.31 -10.15 26.13
N ARG A 315 3.34 -9.33 26.37
CA ARG A 315 3.51 -8.70 27.70
C ARG A 315 2.32 -7.79 28.07
N ASN A 316 1.63 -7.27 27.06
CA ASN A 316 0.46 -6.41 27.19
C ASN A 316 -0.86 -7.16 26.91
N VAL A 317 -0.98 -8.46 27.23
CA VAL A 317 -2.19 -9.28 26.94
C VAL A 317 -3.50 -8.62 27.37
N ARG A 318 -3.53 -7.90 28.50
CA ARG A 318 -4.75 -7.22 28.99
C ARG A 318 -5.34 -6.20 28.02
N SER A 319 -4.55 -5.68 27.07
CA SER A 319 -5.02 -4.75 26.02
C SER A 319 -5.18 -5.42 24.65
N MET A 320 -5.04 -6.74 24.55
CA MET A 320 -5.20 -7.43 23.29
C MET A 320 -6.66 -7.45 22.84
N ASN A 321 -6.89 -6.88 21.66
CA ASN A 321 -8.17 -6.99 20.98
C ASN A 321 -8.40 -8.42 20.49
N PHE A 322 -9.67 -8.86 20.48
CA PHE A 322 -10.09 -10.17 19.95
C PHE A 322 -9.55 -10.45 18.54
N ASN A 323 -9.46 -9.41 17.70
CA ASN A 323 -8.90 -9.53 16.35
C ASN A 323 -7.41 -9.93 16.37
N THR A 324 -6.63 -9.43 17.33
CA THR A 324 -5.21 -9.80 17.46
C THR A 324 -5.06 -11.26 17.86
N ILE A 325 -5.91 -11.73 18.77
CA ILE A 325 -5.93 -13.14 19.18
C ILE A 325 -6.29 -14.03 17.99
N GLY A 326 -7.33 -13.67 17.23
CA GLY A 326 -7.76 -14.41 16.04
C GLY A 326 -6.67 -14.50 14.96
N ILE A 327 -5.95 -13.40 14.69
CA ILE A 327 -4.82 -13.39 13.74
C ILE A 327 -3.64 -14.20 14.27
N GLY A 328 -3.29 -14.06 15.56
CA GLY A 328 -2.23 -14.85 16.19
C GLY A 328 -2.53 -16.35 16.17
N PHE A 329 -3.77 -16.74 16.45
CA PHE A 329 -4.24 -18.12 16.31
C PHE A 329 -4.12 -18.60 14.86
N SER A 330 -4.59 -17.81 13.89
CA SER A 330 -4.53 -18.19 12.47
C SER A 330 -3.08 -18.38 11.99
N ILE A 331 -2.18 -17.51 12.44
CA ILE A 331 -0.74 -17.61 12.19
C ILE A 331 -0.14 -18.88 12.83
N GLY A 332 -0.36 -19.09 14.13
CA GLY A 332 0.18 -20.25 14.85
C GLY A 332 -0.35 -21.57 14.29
N PHE A 333 -1.66 -21.63 14.03
CA PHE A 333 -2.32 -22.80 13.45
C PHE A 333 -1.78 -23.12 12.05
N SER A 334 -1.61 -22.11 11.19
CA SER A 334 -0.99 -22.30 9.87
C SER A 334 0.43 -22.87 9.96
N THR A 335 1.16 -22.50 11.02
CA THR A 335 2.54 -22.97 11.26
C THR A 335 2.52 -24.47 11.52
N ILE A 336 1.63 -24.88 12.42
CA ILE A 336 1.49 -26.27 12.87
C ILE A 336 1.07 -27.16 11.71
N VAL A 337 0.08 -26.75 10.89
CA VAL A 337 -0.38 -27.53 9.75
C VAL A 337 0.73 -27.74 8.72
N ASN A 338 1.46 -26.68 8.35
CA ASN A 338 2.58 -26.79 7.40
C ASN A 338 3.71 -27.66 7.96
N PHE A 339 4.06 -27.49 9.24
CA PHE A 339 5.07 -28.31 9.89
C PHE A 339 4.67 -29.80 9.89
N TRP A 340 3.43 -30.10 10.27
CA TRP A 340 2.91 -31.46 10.33
C TRP A 340 2.94 -32.13 8.96
N HIS A 341 2.42 -31.45 7.93
CA HIS A 341 2.38 -31.95 6.55
C HIS A 341 3.76 -32.35 6.04
N LEU A 342 4.79 -31.56 6.36
CA LEU A 342 6.14 -31.77 5.84
C LEU A 342 7.03 -32.69 6.68
N ARG A 343 6.79 -32.79 8.00
CA ARG A 343 7.69 -33.49 8.92
C ARG A 343 7.13 -34.79 9.50
N ILE A 344 5.83 -34.83 9.72
CA ILE A 344 5.20 -35.92 10.46
C ILE A 344 4.47 -36.82 9.48
N GLN A 345 3.47 -36.27 8.80
CA GLN A 345 2.66 -37.01 7.84
C GLN A 345 2.02 -36.06 6.84
N PRO A 346 2.05 -36.35 5.53
CA PRO A 346 1.32 -35.58 4.54
C PRO A 346 -0.17 -35.52 4.86
N LEU A 347 -0.72 -34.30 4.85
CA LEU A 347 -2.13 -33.98 5.09
C LEU A 347 -2.86 -33.48 3.82
N PRO A 348 -2.92 -34.27 2.73
CA PRO A 348 -3.46 -33.79 1.46
C PRO A 348 -4.95 -33.44 1.50
N ILE A 349 -5.73 -34.13 2.34
CA ILE A 349 -7.17 -33.93 2.48
C ILE A 349 -7.48 -32.93 3.60
N PHE A 350 -6.85 -33.10 4.77
CA PHE A 350 -7.15 -32.28 5.95
C PHE A 350 -6.68 -30.84 5.82
N ALA A 351 -5.51 -30.59 5.24
CA ALA A 351 -4.96 -29.23 5.17
C ALA A 351 -5.85 -28.28 4.32
N PRO A 352 -6.33 -28.66 3.11
CA PRO A 352 -7.31 -27.85 2.37
C PRO A 352 -8.55 -27.49 3.19
N ILE A 353 -9.13 -28.47 3.90
CA ILE A 353 -10.34 -28.26 4.72
C ILE A 353 -10.06 -27.23 5.80
N LEU A 354 -8.95 -27.39 6.52
CA LEU A 354 -8.53 -26.48 7.58
C LEU A 354 -8.33 -25.04 7.06
N PHE A 355 -7.68 -24.86 5.91
CA PHE A 355 -7.50 -23.54 5.32
C PHE A 355 -8.78 -22.94 4.76
N ASN A 356 -9.74 -23.74 4.29
CA ASN A 356 -11.09 -23.27 3.96
C ASN A 356 -11.81 -22.74 5.21
N VAL A 357 -11.70 -23.41 6.36
CA VAL A 357 -12.28 -22.95 7.63
C VAL A 357 -11.63 -21.65 8.09
N LEU A 358 -10.30 -21.54 8.02
CA LEU A 358 -9.58 -20.30 8.34
C LEU A 358 -9.97 -19.14 7.42
N LEU A 359 -10.15 -19.40 6.12
CA LEU A 359 -10.58 -18.39 5.15
C LEU A 359 -11.98 -17.86 5.46
N ILE A 360 -12.92 -18.76 5.79
CA ILE A 360 -14.27 -18.38 6.26
C ILE A 360 -14.17 -17.55 7.55
N GLY A 361 -13.37 -18.00 8.52
CA GLY A 361 -13.15 -17.29 9.78
C GLY A 361 -12.62 -15.87 9.57
N LEU A 362 -11.64 -15.70 8.67
CA LEU A 362 -11.06 -14.41 8.31
C LEU A 362 -12.08 -13.50 7.60
N ALA A 363 -12.88 -14.07 6.70
CA ALA A 363 -13.92 -13.34 5.98
C ALA A 363 -15.03 -12.85 6.93
N LEU A 364 -15.55 -13.74 7.79
CA LEU A 364 -16.54 -13.39 8.82
C LEU A 364 -15.97 -12.39 9.83
N GLY A 365 -14.72 -12.55 10.26
CA GLY A 365 -14.03 -11.58 11.13
C GLY A 365 -13.91 -10.19 10.49
N SER A 366 -13.66 -10.12 9.18
CA SER A 366 -13.61 -8.88 8.41
C SER A 366 -14.98 -8.21 8.29
N VAL A 367 -16.03 -8.98 8.03
CA VAL A 367 -17.42 -8.52 8.01
C VAL A 367 -17.84 -8.00 9.39
N ARG A 368 -17.58 -8.76 10.46
CA ARG A 368 -17.89 -8.37 11.85
C ARG A 368 -17.17 -7.07 12.24
N THR A 369 -15.87 -6.98 11.96
CA THR A 369 -15.06 -5.78 12.27
C THR A 369 -15.51 -4.57 11.45
N SER A 370 -16.03 -4.79 10.23
CA SER A 370 -16.59 -3.72 9.42
C SER A 370 -17.94 -3.23 9.94
N LEU A 371 -18.81 -4.14 10.39
CA LEU A 371 -20.11 -3.82 10.97
C LEU A 371 -19.99 -2.95 12.22
N SER A 372 -19.01 -3.23 13.08
CA SER A 372 -18.76 -2.42 14.27
C SER A 372 -18.21 -1.02 13.93
N ASN A 373 -17.27 -0.96 12.98
CA ASN A 373 -16.52 0.27 12.64
C ASN A 373 -17.10 1.09 11.48
N GLY A 374 -18.14 0.61 10.79
CA GLY A 374 -18.74 1.25 9.61
C GLY A 374 -17.84 1.32 8.37
N LYS A 375 -16.79 0.48 8.28
CA LYS A 375 -15.76 0.58 7.22
C LYS A 375 -16.11 -0.24 5.97
N ARG A 376 -16.86 0.35 5.04
CA ARG A 376 -17.31 -0.28 3.78
C ARG A 376 -16.28 -1.20 3.08
N ARG A 377 -15.03 -0.77 2.96
CA ARG A 377 -13.96 -1.56 2.28
C ARG A 377 -13.71 -2.93 2.91
N ALA A 378 -13.71 -3.02 4.24
CA ALA A 378 -13.44 -4.29 4.94
C ALA A 378 -14.63 -5.26 4.83
N PHE A 379 -15.87 -4.74 4.78
CA PHE A 379 -17.05 -5.54 4.51
C PHE A 379 -16.98 -6.19 3.13
N TRP A 380 -16.76 -5.38 2.08
CA TRP A 380 -16.68 -5.88 0.71
C TRP A 380 -15.51 -6.85 0.51
N PHE A 381 -14.39 -6.63 1.20
CA PHE A 381 -13.29 -7.60 1.21
C PHE A 381 -13.71 -8.96 1.77
N GLY A 382 -14.43 -8.99 2.90
CA GLY A 382 -14.94 -10.25 3.47
C GLY A 382 -15.94 -10.95 2.57
N ILE A 383 -16.90 -10.22 1.98
CA ILE A 383 -17.86 -10.77 1.01
C ILE A 383 -17.15 -11.30 -0.23
N LEU A 384 -16.13 -10.58 -0.74
CA LEU A 384 -15.32 -11.02 -1.86
C LEU A 384 -14.60 -12.33 -1.56
N LEU A 385 -13.99 -12.48 -0.38
CA LEU A 385 -13.33 -13.73 0.02
C LEU A 385 -14.31 -14.92 0.06
N LEU A 386 -15.51 -14.74 0.61
CA LEU A 386 -16.55 -15.78 0.62
C LEU A 386 -16.98 -16.15 -0.80
N GLY A 387 -17.22 -15.14 -1.65
CA GLY A 387 -17.58 -15.36 -3.05
C GLY A 387 -16.49 -16.10 -3.82
N LEU A 388 -15.23 -15.67 -3.66
CA LEU A 388 -14.06 -16.28 -4.29
C LEU A 388 -13.92 -17.76 -3.87
N GLN A 389 -14.15 -18.06 -2.59
CA GLN A 389 -14.10 -19.42 -2.06
C GLN A 389 -15.20 -20.32 -2.64
N ILE A 390 -16.43 -19.82 -2.80
CA ILE A 390 -17.52 -20.62 -3.39
C ILE A 390 -17.24 -20.85 -4.88
N VAL A 391 -16.89 -19.80 -5.61
CA VAL A 391 -16.61 -19.87 -7.06
C VAL A 391 -15.42 -20.79 -7.35
N SER A 392 -14.35 -20.74 -6.55
CA SER A 392 -13.20 -21.62 -6.77
C SER A 392 -13.55 -23.10 -6.61
N ARG A 393 -14.43 -23.46 -5.67
CA ARG A 393 -14.89 -24.85 -5.48
C ARG A 393 -15.75 -25.33 -6.63
N LEU A 394 -16.57 -24.47 -7.22
CA LEU A 394 -17.33 -24.79 -8.43
C LEU A 394 -16.44 -25.06 -9.63
N LEU A 395 -15.26 -24.42 -9.69
CA LEU A 395 -14.29 -24.64 -10.76
C LEU A 395 -13.41 -25.86 -10.52
N GLU A 396 -13.03 -26.15 -9.27
CA GLU A 396 -12.12 -27.25 -8.93
C GLU A 396 -12.80 -28.63 -9.00
N TYR A 397 -14.10 -28.73 -8.70
CA TYR A 397 -14.83 -30.00 -8.73
C TYR A 397 -15.73 -30.12 -9.96
N ASP A 398 -15.74 -31.31 -10.57
CA ASP A 398 -16.62 -31.69 -11.68
C ASP A 398 -18.08 -31.76 -11.23
N THR A 399 -18.70 -30.58 -11.16
CA THR A 399 -20.12 -30.39 -10.89
C THR A 399 -20.87 -30.13 -12.19
N THR A 400 -22.15 -30.51 -12.23
CA THR A 400 -23.00 -30.27 -13.42
C THR A 400 -23.12 -28.76 -13.69
N VAL A 401 -23.24 -28.39 -14.97
CA VAL A 401 -23.39 -26.99 -15.39
C VAL A 401 -24.58 -26.31 -14.70
N LEU A 402 -25.66 -27.07 -14.48
CA LEU A 402 -26.84 -26.62 -13.73
C LEU A 402 -26.49 -26.21 -12.30
N MET A 403 -25.74 -27.05 -11.56
CA MET A 403 -25.33 -26.75 -10.18
C MET A 403 -24.42 -25.52 -10.11
N LYS A 404 -23.49 -25.38 -11.06
CA LYS A 404 -22.63 -24.17 -11.17
C LYS A 404 -23.47 -22.92 -11.36
N SER A 405 -24.44 -22.94 -12.28
CA SER A 405 -25.33 -21.81 -12.53
C SER A 405 -26.19 -21.45 -11.31
N PHE A 406 -26.76 -22.45 -10.64
CA PHE A 406 -27.60 -22.27 -9.44
C PHE A 406 -26.82 -21.63 -8.29
N VAL A 407 -25.64 -22.17 -7.96
CA VAL A 407 -24.81 -21.64 -6.86
C VAL A 407 -24.35 -20.21 -7.17
N CYS A 408 -23.99 -19.89 -8.41
CA CYS A 408 -23.66 -18.53 -8.82
C CYS A 408 -24.83 -17.55 -8.60
N VAL A 409 -26.06 -17.93 -8.95
CA VAL A 409 -27.26 -17.11 -8.73
C VAL A 409 -27.51 -16.90 -7.23
N VAL A 410 -27.46 -17.97 -6.43
CA VAL A 410 -27.66 -17.89 -4.97
C VAL A 410 -26.60 -16.99 -4.31
N CYS A 411 -25.34 -17.10 -4.71
CA CYS A 411 -24.26 -16.24 -4.21
C CYS A 411 -24.47 -14.78 -4.58
N GLY A 412 -24.86 -14.49 -5.83
CA GLY A 412 -25.15 -13.15 -6.30
C GLY A 412 -26.28 -12.49 -5.52
N VAL A 413 -27.41 -13.20 -5.36
CA VAL A 413 -28.55 -12.73 -4.57
C VAL A 413 -28.15 -12.50 -3.11
N SER A 414 -27.42 -13.45 -2.50
CA SER A 414 -26.96 -13.34 -1.12
C SER A 414 -26.07 -12.13 -0.89
N ALA A 415 -25.16 -11.83 -1.84
CA ALA A 415 -24.28 -10.66 -1.77
C ALA A 415 -25.07 -9.34 -1.88
N ILE A 416 -26.08 -9.27 -2.75
CA ILE A 416 -26.96 -8.10 -2.88
C ILE A 416 -27.73 -7.86 -1.58
N VAL A 417 -28.37 -8.90 -1.04
CA VAL A 417 -29.14 -8.82 0.21
C VAL A 417 -28.23 -8.39 1.37
N ALA A 418 -27.05 -8.98 1.50
CA ALA A 418 -26.08 -8.61 2.52
C ALA A 418 -25.61 -7.15 2.38
N GLY A 419 -25.41 -6.67 1.14
CA GLY A 419 -25.05 -5.28 0.85
C GLY A 419 -26.13 -4.29 1.26
N LEU A 420 -27.38 -4.53 0.85
CA LEU A 420 -28.52 -3.69 1.22
C LEU A 420 -28.74 -3.65 2.73
N TRP A 421 -28.62 -4.80 3.40
CA TRP A 421 -28.71 -4.90 4.86
C TRP A 421 -27.58 -4.15 5.58
N PHE A 422 -26.36 -4.18 5.03
CA PHE A 422 -25.24 -3.42 5.58
C PHE A 422 -25.47 -1.91 5.44
N GLU A 423 -25.95 -1.44 4.30
CA GLU A 423 -26.24 -0.03 4.08
C GLU A 423 -27.38 0.50 4.95
N SER A 424 -28.45 -0.29 5.14
CA SER A 424 -29.56 0.09 6.01
C SER A 424 -29.11 0.23 7.47
N ARG A 425 -28.26 -0.67 7.95
CA ARG A 425 -27.69 -0.61 9.30
C ARG A 425 -26.76 0.57 9.51
N LEU A 426 -25.94 0.90 8.50
CA LEU A 426 -25.11 2.11 8.49
C LEU A 426 -25.97 3.38 8.58
N ARG A 427 -27.04 3.44 7.77
CA ARG A 427 -27.95 4.59 7.71
C ARG A 427 -28.70 4.76 9.04
N SER A 428 -29.19 3.68 9.63
CA SER A 428 -29.82 3.68 10.97
C SER A 428 -28.86 4.21 12.05
N LYS A 429 -27.61 3.74 12.06
CA LYS A 429 -26.58 4.20 13.03
C LYS A 429 -26.21 5.67 12.85
N MET A 430 -26.22 6.17 11.61
CA MET A 430 -26.02 7.59 11.32
C MET A 430 -27.19 8.44 11.80
N ASN A 431 -28.42 7.99 11.56
CA ASN A 431 -29.63 8.68 12.00
C ASN A 431 -29.72 8.74 13.53
N SER A 432 -29.41 7.66 14.24
CA SER A 432 -29.41 7.65 15.71
C SER A 432 -28.36 8.59 16.30
N MET A 433 -27.17 8.70 15.68
CA MET A 433 -26.16 9.68 16.07
C MET A 433 -26.56 11.13 15.76
N ALA A 434 -27.33 11.36 14.68
CA ALA A 434 -27.83 12.68 14.35
C ALA A 434 -28.87 13.17 15.37
N ILE A 435 -29.79 12.29 15.79
CA ILE A 435 -30.79 12.56 16.83
C ILE A 435 -30.11 12.83 18.18
N ALA A 436 -29.19 11.96 18.62
CA ALA A 436 -28.45 12.18 19.87
C ALA A 436 -27.65 13.51 19.88
N ARG A 437 -27.25 14.01 18.71
CA ARG A 437 -26.54 15.29 18.57
C ARG A 437 -27.48 16.50 18.51
N SER A 438 -28.73 16.34 18.04
CA SER A 438 -29.74 17.40 18.16
C SER A 438 -30.17 17.57 19.61
N ASP A 439 -30.38 16.47 20.32
CA ASP A 439 -30.85 16.49 21.71
C ASP A 439 -29.81 17.13 22.64
N TYR A 440 -28.52 16.81 22.44
CA TYR A 440 -27.41 17.47 23.15
C TYR A 440 -27.30 18.98 22.85
N LYS A 441 -27.73 19.43 21.66
CA LYS A 441 -27.74 20.87 21.33
C LYS A 441 -28.92 21.60 21.97
N SER A 442 -30.07 20.96 22.15
CA SER A 442 -31.23 21.54 22.84
C SER A 442 -31.06 21.59 24.36
N GLU A 443 -30.20 20.76 24.93
CA GLU A 443 -29.98 20.67 26.38
C GLU A 443 -28.85 21.59 26.90
N LYS A 444 -28.24 22.44 26.06
CA LYS A 444 -27.29 23.44 26.56
C LYS A 444 -28.05 24.43 27.46
N PRO A 445 -27.65 24.58 28.74
CA PRO A 445 -28.34 25.50 29.64
C PRO A 445 -28.26 26.93 29.10
N PRO A 446 -29.32 27.73 29.27
CA PRO A 446 -29.27 29.15 28.92
C PRO A 446 -28.09 29.79 29.67
N LYS A 447 -27.30 30.58 28.94
CA LYS A 447 -26.26 31.42 29.53
C LYS A 447 -26.88 32.16 30.71
N SER A 448 -26.31 31.99 31.91
CA SER A 448 -26.78 32.70 33.10
C SER A 448 -26.83 34.20 32.78
N PRO A 449 -27.91 34.90 33.14
CA PRO A 449 -27.98 36.33 32.93
C PRO A 449 -26.85 36.97 33.74
N MET A 450 -26.10 37.86 33.08
CA MET A 450 -25.18 38.78 33.75
C MET A 450 -25.94 39.45 34.90
N SER A 451 -25.54 39.14 36.13
CA SER A 451 -25.86 39.99 37.28
C SER A 451 -25.10 41.29 37.10
N GLY A 452 -25.75 42.27 36.49
CA GLY A 452 -25.42 43.67 36.68
C GLY A 452 -25.94 44.13 38.05
N ARG A 453 -25.02 44.49 38.95
CA ARG A 453 -25.17 45.50 40.00
C ARG A 453 -23.79 46.16 40.14
N ILE A 454 -23.67 47.39 39.65
CA ILE A 454 -23.49 48.65 40.42
C ILE A 454 -22.20 48.62 41.23
#